data_AF-A0A534C157-F1
#
_entry.id   AF-A0A534C157-F1
#
_cell.length_a   1.000
_cell.length_b   1.000
_cell.length_c   1.000
_cell.angle_alpha   90.00
_cell.angle_beta   90.00
_cell.angle_gamma   90.00
#
_symmetry.space_group_name_H-M   'P 1'
#
loop_
_entity.id
_entity.type
_entity.pdbx_description
1 polymer ?
#
loop_
_entity_poly.entity_id
_entity_poly.type
_entity_poly.pdbx_seq_one_letter_code
_entity_poly.pdbx_strand_id
1 'polypeptide(L)'
;HPHIYAAGDVCAALQFTHAADAQARIAVRNALFPGGARADTLVIPWCTYTRPELAHVGATSRELEGAGRAFDRYRVEFGELDRGQTDDAADGFAEVLTARGSDRILGATIVGRDAGEQLSPLVLALTRGLGLKRLGSLVLPYPTRSEYLRRILDAYSRTRLTPFTAGTLRWWLARTL
;
A
#
# COMPACT_ATOMS: atom_id res chain seq x y z
N HIS A 1 -6.94 -5.12 34.96
CA HIS A 1 -6.17 -6.01 35.86
C HIS A 1 -4.85 -6.36 35.16
N PRO A 2 -3.67 -6.28 35.80
CA PRO A 2 -2.38 -6.43 35.13
C PRO A 2 -2.09 -7.83 34.56
N HIS A 3 -2.80 -8.86 35.02
CA HIS A 3 -2.65 -10.26 34.58
C HIS A 3 -3.82 -10.77 33.72
N ILE A 4 -4.73 -9.91 33.29
CA ILE A 4 -5.85 -10.29 32.43
C ILE A 4 -5.64 -9.61 31.08
N TYR A 5 -5.54 -10.42 30.03
CA TYR A 5 -5.34 -9.97 28.66
C TYR A 5 -6.60 -10.27 27.84
N ALA A 6 -6.84 -9.44 26.82
CA ALA A 6 -7.93 -9.61 25.86
C ALA A 6 -7.38 -9.46 24.44
N ALA A 7 -7.99 -10.17 23.49
CA ALA A 7 -7.68 -10.10 22.08
C ALA A 7 -8.94 -10.36 21.25
N GLY A 8 -8.97 -9.83 20.03
CA GLY A 8 -10.09 -9.96 19.10
C GLY A 8 -11.19 -8.93 19.33
N ASP A 9 -12.36 -9.24 18.79
CA ASP A 9 -13.48 -8.30 18.64
C ASP A 9 -14.00 -7.71 19.95
N VAL A 10 -13.72 -8.37 21.09
CA VAL A 10 -14.05 -7.86 22.42
C VAL A 10 -13.31 -6.57 22.78
N CYS A 11 -12.16 -6.31 22.15
CA CYS A 11 -11.29 -5.17 22.45
C CYS A 11 -10.77 -4.42 21.21
N ALA A 12 -11.17 -4.81 20.00
CA ALA A 12 -10.71 -4.21 18.76
C ALA A 12 -11.78 -3.29 18.17
N ALA A 13 -11.36 -2.13 17.63
CA ALA A 13 -12.25 -1.26 16.85
C ALA A 13 -12.63 -1.87 15.49
N LEU A 14 -11.75 -2.73 14.94
CA LEU A 14 -11.95 -3.45 13.70
C LEU A 14 -12.13 -4.95 13.99
N GLN A 15 -13.24 -5.51 13.53
CA GLN A 15 -13.62 -6.91 13.78
C GLN A 15 -13.14 -7.81 12.64
N PHE A 16 -11.83 -8.04 12.60
CA PHE A 16 -11.20 -8.88 11.57
C PHE A 16 -10.46 -10.06 12.17
N THR A 17 -10.59 -11.23 11.53
CA THR A 17 -9.92 -12.46 11.97
C THR A 17 -8.39 -12.31 12.02
N HIS A 18 -7.78 -11.67 11.02
CA HIS A 18 -6.32 -11.43 11.02
C HIS A 18 -5.89 -10.42 12.08
N ALA A 19 -6.73 -9.45 12.42
CA ALA A 19 -6.46 -8.52 13.52
C ALA A 19 -6.55 -9.24 14.87
N ALA A 20 -7.56 -10.11 15.05
CA ALA A 20 -7.72 -10.93 16.24
C ALA A 20 -6.53 -11.88 16.45
N ASP A 21 -6.06 -12.56 15.40
CA ASP A 21 -4.87 -13.43 15.47
C ASP A 21 -3.61 -12.63 15.86
N ALA A 22 -3.38 -11.47 15.24
CA ALA A 22 -2.25 -10.61 15.57
C ALA A 22 -2.29 -10.12 17.02
N GLN A 23 -3.46 -9.71 17.50
CA GLN A 23 -3.67 -9.32 18.90
C GLN A 23 -3.45 -10.48 19.86
N ALA A 24 -3.92 -11.69 19.53
CA ALA A 24 -3.73 -12.88 20.35
C ALA A 24 -2.23 -13.21 20.50
N ARG A 25 -1.45 -13.11 19.41
CA ARG A 25 0.01 -13.28 19.46
C ARG A 25 0.68 -12.25 20.37
N ILE A 26 0.25 -10.99 20.32
CA ILE A 26 0.74 -9.94 21.21
C ILE A 26 0.37 -10.22 22.66
N ALA A 27 -0.88 -10.64 22.93
CA ALA A 27 -1.35 -10.96 24.27
C ALA A 27 -0.54 -12.12 24.88
N VAL A 28 -0.37 -13.22 24.14
CA VAL A 28 0.45 -14.37 24.57
C VAL A 28 1.90 -13.95 24.80
N ARG A 29 2.49 -13.17 23.89
CA ARG A 29 3.86 -12.67 24.06
C ARG A 29 4.01 -11.84 25.34
N ASN A 30 3.09 -10.90 25.57
CA ASN A 30 3.15 -10.00 26.72
C ASN A 30 2.82 -10.68 28.04
N ALA A 31 2.06 -11.78 28.01
CA ALA A 31 1.77 -12.59 29.19
C ALA A 31 2.95 -13.47 29.60
N LEU A 32 3.74 -13.94 28.63
CA LEU A 32 4.78 -14.95 28.87
C LEU A 32 6.21 -14.41 28.84
N PHE A 33 6.47 -13.27 28.20
CA PHE A 33 7.82 -12.77 27.94
C PHE A 33 7.98 -11.26 28.19
N PRO A 34 9.17 -10.80 28.59
CA PRO A 34 9.50 -9.38 28.67
C PRO A 34 9.61 -8.72 27.29
N GLY A 35 9.54 -7.38 27.24
CA GLY A 35 9.71 -6.59 26.01
C GLY A 35 8.41 -6.20 25.31
N GLY A 36 7.39 -5.84 26.11
CA GLY A 36 6.00 -5.57 25.72
C GLY A 36 5.78 -5.04 24.30
N ALA A 37 5.06 -5.82 23.50
CA ALA A 37 4.57 -5.44 22.18
C ALA A 37 3.25 -4.67 22.29
N ARG A 38 2.98 -3.75 21.36
CA ARG A 38 1.77 -2.92 21.38
C ARG A 38 0.91 -3.16 20.13
N ALA A 39 -0.37 -3.37 20.35
CA ALA A 39 -1.34 -3.64 19.28
C ALA A 39 -1.73 -2.38 18.48
N ASP A 40 -1.54 -1.19 19.03
CA ASP A 40 -1.79 0.11 18.36
C ASP A 40 -0.83 0.37 17.18
N THR A 41 0.31 -0.32 17.13
CA THR A 41 1.28 -0.24 16.03
C THR A 41 0.97 -1.16 14.85
N LEU A 42 -0.08 -1.98 14.94
CA LEU A 42 -0.45 -2.93 13.89
C LEU A 42 -1.00 -2.19 12.67
N VAL A 43 -0.45 -2.51 11.50
CA VAL A 43 -1.03 -2.14 10.21
C VAL A 43 -2.02 -3.24 9.82
N ILE A 44 -3.30 -2.91 9.87
CA ILE A 44 -4.39 -3.86 9.60
C ILE A 44 -4.91 -3.59 8.18
N PRO A 45 -4.73 -4.51 7.22
CA PRO A 45 -5.37 -4.40 5.91
C PRO A 45 -6.86 -4.73 6.01
N TRP A 46 -7.65 -4.17 5.11
CA TRP A 46 -9.07 -4.47 4.90
C TRP A 46 -9.23 -5.09 3.51
N CYS A 47 -10.02 -6.17 3.39
CA CYS A 47 -10.50 -6.63 2.09
C CYS A 47 -12.00 -6.96 2.14
N THR A 48 -12.75 -6.45 1.18
CA THR A 48 -14.15 -6.77 0.92
C THR A 48 -14.21 -7.63 -0.35
N TYR A 49 -14.60 -8.90 -0.20
CA TYR A 49 -14.57 -9.92 -1.26
C TYR A 49 -15.78 -9.87 -2.21
N THR A 50 -16.09 -8.68 -2.72
CA THR A 50 -17.09 -8.45 -3.78
C THR A 50 -16.51 -8.77 -5.17
N ARG A 51 -17.31 -8.59 -6.23
CA ARG A 51 -16.82 -8.60 -7.62
C ARG A 51 -17.07 -7.23 -8.27
N PRO A 52 -16.04 -6.42 -8.54
CA PRO A 52 -14.62 -6.62 -8.16
C PRO A 52 -14.38 -6.56 -6.64
N GLU A 53 -13.24 -7.09 -6.18
CA GLU A 53 -12.83 -6.99 -4.77
C GLU A 53 -12.37 -5.56 -4.46
N LEU A 54 -12.46 -5.16 -3.19
CA LEU A 54 -11.92 -3.90 -2.70
C LEU A 54 -10.99 -4.20 -1.53
N ALA A 55 -9.71 -3.88 -1.68
CA ALA A 55 -8.70 -4.02 -0.64
C ALA A 55 -8.06 -2.67 -0.33
N HIS A 56 -7.84 -2.34 0.94
CA HIS A 56 -7.13 -1.13 1.33
C HIS A 56 -6.28 -1.33 2.58
N VAL A 57 -5.27 -0.47 2.77
CA VAL A 57 -4.45 -0.43 3.98
C VAL A 57 -3.97 1.01 4.23
N GLY A 58 -3.88 1.40 5.51
CA GLY A 58 -3.51 2.77 5.89
C GLY A 58 -4.65 3.77 5.68
N ALA A 59 -4.30 5.04 5.53
CA ALA A 59 -5.27 6.12 5.40
C ALA A 59 -5.89 6.19 4.00
N THR A 60 -7.19 6.45 3.94
CA THR A 60 -7.90 6.75 2.70
C THR A 60 -7.73 8.22 2.30
N SER A 61 -7.94 8.53 1.03
CA SER A 61 -7.92 9.92 0.55
C SER A 61 -8.94 10.79 1.29
N ARG A 62 -10.14 10.27 1.54
CA ARG A 62 -11.19 10.95 2.31
C ARG A 62 -10.76 11.27 3.74
N GLU A 63 -10.10 10.35 4.43
CA GLU A 63 -9.58 10.59 5.78
C GLU A 63 -8.50 11.67 5.79
N LEU A 64 -7.58 11.63 4.81
CA LEU A 64 -6.52 12.63 4.69
C LEU A 64 -7.08 14.01 4.35
N GLU A 65 -8.04 14.09 3.43
CA GLU A 65 -8.75 15.32 3.08
C GLU A 65 -9.51 15.89 4.29
N GLY A 66 -10.27 15.05 5.00
CA GLY A 66 -11.00 15.43 6.20
C GLY A 66 -10.10 15.89 7.36
N ALA A 67 -8.89 15.35 7.44
CA ALA A 67 -7.87 15.76 8.41
C ALA A 67 -7.01 16.97 7.95
N GLY A 68 -7.25 17.52 6.75
CA GLY A 68 -6.42 18.59 6.18
C GLY A 68 -4.96 18.18 5.93
N ARG A 69 -4.69 16.89 5.78
CA ARG A 69 -3.34 16.35 5.59
C ARG A 69 -2.99 16.35 4.11
N ALA A 70 -1.94 17.08 3.73
CA ALA A 70 -1.48 17.10 2.35
C ALA A 70 -0.84 15.76 1.93
N PHE A 71 -1.26 15.24 0.77
CA PHE A 71 -0.72 14.03 0.15
C PHE A 71 -0.56 14.20 -1.36
N ASP A 72 0.20 13.28 -1.94
CA ASP A 72 0.31 13.04 -3.38
C ASP A 72 -0.38 11.70 -3.70
N ARG A 73 -1.07 11.63 -4.85
CA ARG A 73 -1.86 10.47 -5.28
C ARG A 73 -1.26 9.90 -6.56
N TYR A 74 -1.02 8.60 -6.57
CA TYR A 74 -0.60 7.84 -7.74
C TYR A 74 -1.64 6.76 -8.00
N ARG A 75 -2.17 6.70 -9.22
CA ARG A 75 -3.23 5.76 -9.59
C ARG A 75 -2.93 5.16 -10.95
N VAL A 76 -3.27 3.88 -11.11
CA VAL A 76 -3.20 3.13 -12.37
C VAL A 76 -4.51 2.36 -12.54
N GLU A 77 -5.11 2.46 -13.72
CA GLU A 77 -6.27 1.65 -14.09
C GLU A 77 -5.80 0.27 -14.56
N PHE A 78 -6.51 -0.80 -14.19
CA PHE A 78 -6.11 -2.16 -14.59
C PHE A 78 -6.26 -2.44 -16.08
N GLY A 79 -7.06 -1.65 -16.80
CA GLY A 79 -7.10 -1.65 -18.26
C GLY A 79 -5.79 -1.23 -18.93
N GLU A 80 -4.89 -0.53 -18.21
CA GLU A 80 -3.55 -0.18 -18.71
C GLU A 80 -2.53 -1.31 -18.57
N LEU A 81 -2.88 -2.39 -17.86
CA LEU A 81 -2.02 -3.54 -17.64
C LEU A 81 -2.33 -4.63 -18.67
N ASP A 82 -1.29 -5.20 -19.27
CA ASP A 82 -1.43 -6.27 -20.27
C ASP A 82 -2.21 -7.46 -19.70
N ARG A 83 -1.95 -7.81 -18.42
CA ARG A 83 -2.69 -8.88 -17.74
C ARG A 83 -4.18 -8.57 -17.55
N GLY A 84 -4.54 -7.31 -17.36
CA GLY A 84 -5.93 -6.86 -17.23
C GLY A 84 -6.70 -7.06 -18.54
N GLN A 85 -6.05 -6.79 -19.67
CA GLN A 85 -6.62 -6.96 -21.01
C GLN A 85 -6.77 -8.44 -21.40
N THR A 86 -5.81 -9.31 -21.05
CA THR A 86 -5.86 -10.73 -21.42
C THR A 86 -6.89 -11.55 -20.62
N ASP A 87 -7.25 -11.12 -19.41
CA ASP A 87 -8.07 -11.90 -18.47
C ASP A 87 -9.54 -11.43 -18.38
N ASP A 88 -9.98 -10.51 -19.24
CA ASP A 88 -11.30 -9.84 -19.17
C ASP A 88 -11.56 -9.25 -17.76
N ALA A 89 -10.50 -8.69 -17.17
CA ALA A 89 -10.45 -8.18 -15.80
C ALA A 89 -9.79 -6.80 -15.78
N ALA A 90 -10.15 -5.97 -16.76
CA ALA A 90 -9.66 -4.61 -16.92
C ALA A 90 -10.30 -3.61 -15.94
N ASP A 91 -11.40 -4.01 -15.30
CA ASP A 91 -12.15 -3.17 -14.37
C ASP A 91 -11.39 -2.96 -13.06
N GLY A 92 -11.34 -1.70 -12.64
CA GLY A 92 -10.76 -1.29 -11.37
C GLY A 92 -9.38 -0.64 -11.50
N PHE A 93 -8.76 -0.39 -10.35
CA PHE A 93 -7.56 0.42 -10.24
C PHE A 93 -6.73 0.04 -9.01
N ALA A 94 -5.47 0.42 -9.04
CA ALA A 94 -4.64 0.53 -7.83
C ALA A 94 -4.26 1.98 -7.59
N GLU A 95 -4.33 2.42 -6.33
CA GLU A 95 -4.01 3.76 -5.88
C GLU A 95 -3.07 3.69 -4.67
N VAL A 96 -2.03 4.53 -4.66
CA VAL A 96 -1.11 4.71 -3.54
C VAL A 96 -1.03 6.19 -3.19
N LEU A 97 -1.15 6.48 -1.89
CA LEU A 97 -1.08 7.82 -1.32
C LEU A 97 0.25 7.98 -0.58
N THR A 98 0.98 9.04 -0.85
CA THR A 98 2.21 9.39 -0.12
C THR A 98 2.10 10.75 0.56
N ALA A 99 2.88 10.96 1.62
CA ALA A 99 3.01 12.29 2.20
C ALA A 99 3.57 13.26 1.15
N ARG A 100 2.98 14.46 1.05
CA ARG A 100 3.34 15.43 0.00
C ARG A 100 4.86 15.69 -0.03
N GLY A 101 5.47 15.55 -1.21
CA GLY A 101 6.91 15.75 -1.42
C GLY A 101 7.82 14.64 -0.85
N SER A 102 7.26 13.65 -0.16
CA SER A 102 7.98 12.51 0.43
C SER A 102 7.71 11.22 -0.35
N ASP A 103 8.46 10.17 -0.07
CA ASP A 103 8.15 8.80 -0.51
C ASP A 103 7.40 7.99 0.56
N ARG A 104 7.14 8.56 1.74
CA ARG A 104 6.42 7.89 2.81
C ARG A 104 4.99 7.57 2.39
N ILE A 105 4.66 6.28 2.31
CA ILE A 105 3.32 5.77 2.04
C ILE A 105 2.41 6.09 3.23
N LEU A 106 1.22 6.63 2.95
CA LEU A 106 0.17 6.92 3.92
C LEU A 106 -0.96 5.90 3.86
N GLY A 107 -1.25 5.39 2.66
CA GLY A 107 -2.23 4.35 2.44
C GLY A 107 -2.26 3.91 0.99
N ALA A 108 -3.00 2.84 0.74
CA ALA A 108 -3.23 2.30 -0.58
C ALA A 108 -4.59 1.64 -0.68
N THR A 109 -5.15 1.67 -1.89
CA THR A 109 -6.43 1.07 -2.24
C THR A 109 -6.30 0.34 -3.56
N ILE A 110 -6.82 -0.88 -3.63
CA ILE A 110 -6.90 -1.68 -4.86
C ILE A 110 -8.35 -2.11 -5.02
N VAL A 111 -8.91 -1.85 -6.19
CA VAL A 111 -10.21 -2.36 -6.62
C VAL A 111 -9.96 -3.21 -7.86
N GLY A 112 -10.37 -4.47 -7.82
CA GLY A 112 -10.21 -5.37 -8.96
C GLY A 112 -10.20 -6.84 -8.55
N ARG A 113 -9.80 -7.71 -9.48
CA ARG A 113 -9.72 -9.16 -9.23
C ARG A 113 -8.52 -9.49 -8.34
N ASP A 114 -8.70 -10.32 -7.33
CA ASP A 114 -7.66 -10.73 -6.37
C ASP A 114 -7.01 -9.51 -5.66
N ALA A 115 -7.78 -8.45 -5.38
CA ALA A 115 -7.27 -7.22 -4.78
C ALA A 115 -6.67 -7.48 -3.39
N GLY A 116 -7.25 -8.40 -2.62
CA GLY A 116 -6.74 -8.79 -1.30
C GLY A 116 -5.30 -9.31 -1.36
N GLU A 117 -5.01 -10.16 -2.35
CA GLU A 117 -3.66 -10.72 -2.56
C GLU A 117 -2.69 -9.66 -3.07
N GLN A 118 -3.15 -8.83 -4.02
CA GLN A 118 -2.34 -7.76 -4.64
C GLN A 118 -1.90 -6.68 -3.65
N LEU A 119 -2.61 -6.50 -2.54
CA LEU A 119 -2.31 -5.47 -1.53
C LEU A 119 -1.06 -5.81 -0.69
N SER A 120 -0.67 -7.09 -0.62
CA SER A 120 0.37 -7.60 0.28
C SER A 120 1.70 -6.83 0.27
N PRO A 121 2.27 -6.43 -0.89
CA PRO A 121 3.51 -5.64 -0.91
C PRO A 121 3.38 -4.27 -0.24
N LEU A 122 2.20 -3.66 -0.31
CA LEU A 122 1.91 -2.36 0.31
C LEU A 122 1.67 -2.48 1.81
N VAL A 123 1.06 -3.59 2.25
CA VAL A 123 0.98 -3.94 3.68
C VAL A 123 2.38 -4.10 4.26
N LEU A 124 3.27 -4.82 3.58
CA LEU A 124 4.68 -4.95 4.00
C LEU A 124 5.36 -3.58 4.08
N ALA A 125 5.19 -2.75 3.04
CA ALA A 125 5.82 -1.44 2.98
C ALA A 125 5.38 -0.53 4.14
N LEU A 126 4.08 -0.44 4.41
CA LEU A 126 3.54 0.34 5.53
C LEU A 126 3.99 -0.22 6.88
N THR A 127 3.92 -1.54 7.08
CA THR A 127 4.33 -2.21 8.31
C THR A 127 5.81 -1.97 8.64
N ARG A 128 6.66 -1.90 7.62
CA ARG A 128 8.11 -1.69 7.76
C ARG A 128 8.56 -0.24 7.58
N GLY A 129 7.63 0.69 7.37
CA GLY A 129 7.94 2.10 7.12
C GLY A 129 8.80 2.31 5.86
N LEU A 130 8.68 1.44 4.86
CA LEU A 130 9.39 1.57 3.60
C LEU A 130 8.72 2.64 2.74
N GLY A 131 9.52 3.58 2.24
CA GLY A 131 9.06 4.56 1.25
C GLY A 131 8.79 3.91 -0.10
N LEU A 132 7.89 4.51 -0.88
CA LEU A 132 7.45 4.04 -2.20
C LEU A 132 8.63 3.79 -3.14
N LYS A 133 9.65 4.66 -3.13
CA LYS A 133 10.86 4.52 -3.95
C LYS A 133 11.57 3.17 -3.73
N ARG A 134 11.54 2.62 -2.51
CA ARG A 134 12.19 1.33 -2.20
C ARG A 134 11.52 0.14 -2.88
N LEU A 135 10.24 0.26 -3.24
CA LEU A 135 9.56 -0.76 -4.04
C LEU A 135 10.04 -0.77 -5.50
N GLY A 136 10.73 0.30 -5.95
CA GLY A 136 11.26 0.46 -7.30
C GLY A 136 12.31 -0.57 -7.71
N SER A 137 13.01 -1.19 -6.76
CA SER A 137 14.02 -2.21 -7.02
C SER A 137 13.43 -3.62 -7.16
N LEU A 138 12.12 -3.80 -6.96
CA LEU A 138 11.48 -5.09 -7.11
C LEU A 138 11.41 -5.49 -8.59
N VAL A 139 11.90 -6.69 -8.90
CA VAL A 139 11.68 -7.34 -10.19
C VAL A 139 10.39 -8.15 -10.08
N LEU A 140 9.34 -7.68 -10.74
CA LEU A 140 8.03 -8.32 -10.73
C LEU A 140 7.87 -9.23 -11.95
N PRO A 141 7.27 -10.43 -11.79
CA PRO A 141 6.98 -11.30 -12.92
C PRO A 141 5.99 -10.64 -13.88
N TYR A 142 6.13 -10.97 -15.17
CA TYR A 142 5.31 -10.44 -16.26
C TYR A 142 4.73 -11.59 -17.11
N PRO A 143 3.46 -11.51 -17.55
CA PRO A 143 2.45 -10.52 -17.19
C PRO A 143 1.73 -10.92 -15.88
N THR A 144 1.72 -10.03 -14.88
CA THR A 144 0.97 -10.25 -13.62
C THR A 144 0.22 -9.00 -13.19
N ARG A 145 -0.84 -9.16 -12.38
CA ARG A 145 -1.60 -8.02 -11.86
C ARG A 145 -0.75 -7.11 -10.98
N SER A 146 0.25 -7.66 -10.30
CA SER A 146 1.22 -6.92 -9.49
C SER A 146 2.02 -5.86 -10.27
N GLU A 147 2.02 -5.90 -11.61
CA GLU A 147 2.64 -4.86 -12.46
C GLU A 147 2.06 -3.46 -12.19
N TYR A 148 0.87 -3.35 -11.58
CA TYR A 148 0.35 -2.08 -11.08
C TYR A 148 1.38 -1.31 -10.25
N LEU A 149 2.19 -2.00 -9.43
CA LEU A 149 3.24 -1.37 -8.62
C LEU A 149 4.26 -0.66 -9.49
N ARG A 150 4.65 -1.27 -10.62
CA ARG A 150 5.59 -0.65 -11.56
C ARG A 150 5.01 0.61 -12.16
N ARG A 151 3.75 0.58 -12.59
CA ARG A 151 3.05 1.76 -13.13
C ARG A 151 2.91 2.88 -12.09
N ILE A 152 2.61 2.54 -10.84
CA ILE A 152 2.59 3.48 -9.72
C ILE A 152 3.98 4.11 -9.50
N LEU A 153 5.05 3.31 -9.57
CA LEU A 153 6.43 3.79 -9.41
C LEU A 153 6.87 4.70 -10.56
N ASP A 154 6.43 4.40 -11.79
CA ASP A 154 6.69 5.24 -12.95
C ASP A 154 5.96 6.58 -12.81
N ALA A 155 4.70 6.57 -12.35
CA ALA A 155 3.93 7.78 -12.04
C ALA A 155 4.61 8.61 -10.94
N TYR A 156 5.05 7.97 -9.86
CA TYR A 156 5.85 8.61 -8.81
C TYR A 156 7.13 9.24 -9.36
N SER A 157 7.89 8.51 -10.18
CA SER A 157 9.16 8.98 -10.73
C SER A 157 9.00 10.21 -11.64
N ARG A 158 7.91 10.26 -12.43
CA ARG A 158 7.58 11.42 -13.28
C ARG A 158 7.40 12.71 -12.48
N THR A 159 6.84 12.62 -11.27
CA THR A 159 6.68 13.80 -10.39
C THR A 159 8.00 14.35 -9.85
N ARG A 160 9.09 13.57 -9.90
CA ARG A 160 10.42 13.99 -9.42
C ARG A 160 11.36 14.44 -10.52
N LEU A 161 11.00 14.28 -11.79
CA LEU A 161 11.71 14.88 -12.91
C LEU A 161 11.42 16.40 -12.91
N THR A 162 12.24 17.15 -12.17
CA THR A 162 12.18 18.62 -12.17
C THR A 162 12.48 19.17 -13.57
N PRO A 163 11.97 20.35 -13.96
CA PRO A 163 12.27 20.95 -15.27
C PRO A 163 13.77 21.08 -15.55
N PHE A 164 14.56 21.31 -14.50
CA PHE A 164 16.03 21.36 -14.57
C PHE A 164 16.66 19.99 -14.87
N THR A 165 16.22 18.93 -14.19
CA THR A 165 16.71 17.56 -14.46
C THR A 165 16.24 17.05 -15.83
N ALA A 166 15.02 17.39 -16.24
CA ALA A 166 14.53 17.10 -17.59
C ALA A 166 15.32 17.85 -18.67
N GLY A 167 15.67 19.12 -18.43
CA GLY A 167 16.46 19.93 -19.35
C GLY A 167 17.90 19.43 -19.50
N THR A 168 18.56 19.08 -18.40
CA THR A 168 19.90 18.48 -18.41
C THR A 168 19.91 17.10 -19.07
N LEU A 169 18.89 16.27 -18.82
CA LEU A 169 18.75 14.97 -19.48
C LEU A 169 18.54 15.11 -20.99
N ARG A 170 17.68 16.05 -21.44
CA ARG A 170 17.48 16.33 -22.87
C ARG A 170 18.76 16.84 -23.54
N TRP A 171 19.47 17.75 -22.87
CA TRP A 171 20.75 18.27 -23.37
C TRP A 171 21.81 17.16 -23.51
N TRP A 172 21.87 16.25 -22.53
CA TRP A 172 22.79 15.12 -22.57
C TRP A 172 22.43 14.13 -23.68
N LEU A 173 21.16 13.72 -23.78
CA LEU A 173 20.67 12.82 -24.83
C LEU A 173 20.93 13.38 -26.23
N ALA A 174 20.74 14.69 -26.43
CA ALA A 174 21.00 15.36 -27.71
C ALA A 174 22.49 15.48 -28.09
N ARG A 175 23.42 15.18 -27.17
CA ARG A 175 24.88 15.14 -27.45
C ARG A 175 25.41 13.72 -27.65
N THR A 176 24.68 12.71 -27.20
CA THR A 176 25.14 11.30 -27.19
C THR A 176 24.46 10.42 -28.24
N LEU A 177 23.32 10.86 -28.78
CA LEU A 177 22.63 10.28 -29.95
C LEU A 177 22.90 11.14 -31.17
#